data_AF-A0A940NW93-F1
#
_entry.id   AF-A0A940NW93-F1
#
_cell.length_a   1.000
_cell.length_b   1.000
_cell.length_c   1.000
_cell.angle_alpha   90.00
_cell.angle_beta   90.00
_cell.angle_gamma   90.00
#
_symmetry.space_group_name_H-M   'P 1'
#
loop_
_entity.id
_entity.type
_entity.pdbx_description
1 polymer ?
#
loop_
_entity_poly.entity_id
_entity_poly.type
_entity_poly.pdbx_seq_one_letter_code
_entity_poly.pdbx_strand_id
1 'polypeptide(L)'
;MKYSGYVLHTAKTLWKALVGIIAGSAVLGALFGLYAMSKGSDPFLKPFLLFLIAGIIISIALPMLIASALKKEEPLHEILEQKGYCDEYLQTFDRIYPQPTSTNKLRKADLLNTMRRFDEAEQLLSTVSPVGLSDDRKMEYHNCRLDLFLSTHRLAEAKQELASCRGFMDIYANAHPVQSIPYKLNAAVILAAADDFENSERYLKSAEQATASLKDQSPVMVMIAKTMQLYALGFDTQAEQQAELTRQEITNSPALNKSWQKEHFLTMLSRAAEFAPQ
;
A
#
# COMPACT_ATOMS: atom_id res chain seq x y z
N MET A 1 12.93 -0.43 -16.09
CA MET A 1 13.42 -1.77 -16.49
C MET A 1 13.56 -2.82 -15.37
N LYS A 2 13.27 -2.53 -14.08
CA LYS A 2 13.30 -3.56 -13.00
C LYS A 2 11.98 -4.34 -12.83
N TYR A 3 10.86 -3.83 -13.33
CA TYR A 3 9.54 -4.44 -13.17
C TYR A 3 9.37 -5.74 -14.00
N SER A 4 9.89 -5.73 -15.23
CA SER A 4 10.03 -6.96 -16.05
C SER A 4 10.84 -8.03 -15.32
N GLY A 5 11.87 -7.63 -14.56
CA GLY A 5 12.67 -8.54 -13.73
C GLY A 5 11.89 -9.14 -12.54
N TYR A 6 11.05 -8.35 -11.87
CA TYR A 6 10.24 -8.84 -10.75
C TYR A 6 9.10 -9.75 -11.21
N VAL A 7 8.35 -9.37 -12.26
CA VAL A 7 7.31 -10.22 -12.85
C VAL A 7 7.92 -11.54 -13.36
N LEU A 8 9.09 -11.46 -14.03
CA LEU A 8 9.81 -12.65 -14.49
C LEU A 8 10.34 -13.49 -13.32
N HIS A 9 10.80 -12.88 -12.23
CA HIS A 9 11.28 -13.60 -11.03
C HIS A 9 10.13 -14.28 -10.28
N THR A 10 9.01 -13.60 -10.08
CA THR A 10 7.81 -14.14 -9.44
C THR A 10 7.20 -15.24 -10.31
N ALA A 11 7.15 -15.05 -11.63
CA ALA A 11 6.74 -16.10 -12.57
C ALA A 11 7.69 -17.31 -12.56
N LYS A 12 9.02 -17.09 -12.51
CA LYS A 12 10.02 -18.18 -12.38
C LYS A 12 9.89 -18.94 -11.06
N THR A 13 9.64 -18.24 -9.96
CA THR A 13 9.47 -18.83 -8.63
C THR A 13 8.17 -19.64 -8.56
N LEU A 14 7.07 -19.08 -9.08
CA LEU A 14 5.79 -19.78 -9.21
C LEU A 14 5.92 -21.02 -10.11
N TRP A 15 6.63 -20.91 -11.23
CA TRP A 15 6.89 -22.03 -12.14
C TRP A 15 7.68 -23.15 -11.46
N LYS A 16 8.74 -22.82 -10.72
CA LYS A 16 9.52 -23.83 -9.95
C LYS A 16 8.66 -24.52 -8.90
N ALA A 17 7.83 -23.77 -8.17
CA ALA A 17 6.90 -24.33 -7.19
C ALA A 17 5.88 -25.27 -7.86
N LEU A 18 5.36 -24.88 -9.03
CA LEU A 18 4.41 -25.66 -9.82
C LEU A 18 5.00 -26.99 -10.31
N VAL A 19 6.22 -26.94 -10.86
CA VAL A 19 6.96 -28.14 -11.28
C VAL A 19 7.23 -29.06 -10.09
N GLY A 20 7.59 -28.51 -8.93
CA GLY A 20 7.77 -29.28 -7.70
C GLY A 20 6.50 -29.97 -7.22
N ILE A 21 5.36 -29.27 -7.24
CA ILE A 21 4.05 -29.83 -6.86
C ILE A 21 3.63 -30.93 -7.83
N ILE A 22 3.80 -30.73 -9.13
CA ILE A 22 3.46 -31.74 -10.15
C ILE A 22 4.36 -32.97 -10.00
N ALA A 23 5.67 -32.80 -9.83
CA ALA A 23 6.61 -33.90 -9.63
C ALA A 23 6.30 -34.68 -8.33
N GLY A 24 6.05 -33.97 -7.22
CA GLY A 24 5.67 -34.60 -5.96
C GLY A 24 4.33 -35.34 -6.03
N SER A 25 3.34 -34.76 -6.73
CA SER A 25 2.04 -35.40 -6.96
C SER A 25 2.16 -36.64 -7.85
N ALA A 26 3.03 -36.62 -8.87
CA ALA A 26 3.30 -37.78 -9.71
C ALA A 26 3.96 -38.92 -8.92
N VAL A 27 4.92 -38.61 -8.04
CA VAL A 27 5.57 -39.59 -7.15
C VAL A 27 4.56 -40.18 -6.16
N LEU A 28 3.74 -39.36 -5.51
CA LEU A 28 2.70 -39.83 -4.59
C LEU A 28 1.64 -40.67 -5.32
N GLY A 29 1.24 -40.26 -6.52
CA GLY A 29 0.32 -41.02 -7.38
C GLY A 29 0.90 -42.39 -7.78
N ALA A 30 2.18 -42.45 -8.12
CA ALA A 30 2.86 -43.70 -8.46
C ALA A 30 2.99 -44.64 -7.25
N LEU A 31 3.39 -44.12 -6.08
CA LEU A 31 3.49 -44.90 -4.84
C LEU A 31 2.13 -45.44 -4.39
N PHE A 32 1.08 -44.62 -4.48
CA PHE A 32 -0.27 -45.02 -4.13
C PHE A 32 -0.87 -46.01 -5.15
N GLY A 33 -0.56 -45.84 -6.44
CA GLY A 33 -0.93 -46.80 -7.49
C GLY A 33 -0.31 -48.18 -7.27
N LEU A 34 0.99 -48.22 -6.96
CA LEU A 34 1.70 -49.47 -6.62
C LEU A 34 1.11 -50.13 -5.36
N TYR A 35 0.76 -49.34 -4.34
CA TYR A 35 0.09 -49.83 -3.13
C TYR A 35 -1.30 -50.44 -3.45
N ALA A 36 -2.12 -49.74 -4.24
CA ALA A 36 -3.45 -50.22 -4.62
C ALA A 36 -3.42 -51.49 -5.48
N MET A 37 -2.41 -51.63 -6.37
CA MET A 37 -2.20 -52.87 -7.13
C MET A 37 -1.81 -54.05 -6.24
N SER A 38 -1.11 -53.81 -5.12
CA SER A 38 -0.72 -54.86 -4.17
C SER A 38 -1.85 -55.37 -3.28
N LYS A 39 -2.93 -54.59 -3.08
CA LYS A 39 -4.00 -54.89 -2.11
C LYS A 39 -5.35 -55.29 -2.71
N GLY A 40 -5.52 -55.22 -4.03
CA GLY A 40 -6.83 -55.40 -4.68
C GLY A 40 -7.73 -54.18 -4.46
N SER A 41 -8.66 -53.92 -5.38
CA SER A 41 -9.36 -52.64 -5.55
C SER A 41 -9.81 -51.97 -4.24
N ASP A 42 -9.04 -50.98 -3.80
CA ASP A 42 -9.25 -50.28 -2.54
C ASP A 42 -10.27 -49.12 -2.75
N PRO A 43 -11.37 -49.04 -1.95
CA PRO A 43 -12.36 -47.96 -2.04
C PRO A 43 -11.77 -46.54 -1.90
N PHE A 44 -10.55 -46.39 -1.35
CA PHE A 44 -9.87 -45.11 -1.21
C PHE A 44 -9.22 -44.57 -2.49
N LEU A 45 -9.12 -45.37 -3.57
CA LEU A 45 -8.46 -44.97 -4.82
C LEU A 45 -9.16 -43.81 -5.54
N LYS A 46 -10.50 -43.87 -5.62
CA LYS A 46 -11.31 -42.83 -6.27
C LYS A 46 -11.22 -41.47 -5.58
N PRO A 47 -11.44 -41.34 -4.24
CA PRO A 47 -11.31 -40.05 -3.57
C PRO A 47 -9.87 -39.52 -3.64
N PHE A 48 -8.84 -40.37 -3.50
CA PHE A 48 -7.44 -39.96 -3.62
C PHE A 48 -7.12 -39.36 -5.00
N LEU A 49 -7.53 -40.03 -6.09
CA LEU A 49 -7.35 -39.50 -7.45
C LEU A 49 -8.10 -38.19 -7.66
N LEU A 50 -9.30 -38.04 -7.09
CA LEU A 50 -10.08 -36.79 -7.15
C LEU A 50 -9.36 -35.64 -6.44
N PHE A 51 -8.80 -35.87 -5.26
CA PHE A 51 -7.98 -34.88 -4.54
C PHE A 51 -6.71 -34.52 -5.32
N LEU A 52 -6.04 -35.50 -5.93
CA LEU A 52 -4.83 -35.29 -6.71
C LEU A 52 -5.11 -34.45 -7.97
N ILE A 53 -6.19 -34.75 -8.69
CA ILE A 53 -6.64 -33.97 -9.86
C ILE A 53 -7.06 -32.56 -9.45
N ALA A 54 -7.85 -32.40 -8.38
CA ALA A 54 -8.24 -31.09 -7.87
C ALA A 54 -7.02 -30.25 -7.46
N GLY A 55 -6.04 -30.85 -6.79
CA GLY A 55 -4.77 -30.23 -6.42
C GLY A 55 -3.97 -29.74 -7.65
N ILE A 56 -3.88 -30.55 -8.70
CA ILE A 56 -3.22 -30.17 -9.96
C ILE A 56 -3.97 -29.02 -10.65
N ILE A 57 -5.31 -29.08 -10.73
CA ILE A 57 -6.11 -28.01 -11.34
C ILE A 57 -5.91 -26.69 -10.59
N ILE A 58 -5.99 -26.70 -9.26
CA ILE A 58 -5.77 -25.49 -8.44
C ILE A 58 -4.34 -24.96 -8.63
N SER A 59 -3.36 -25.86 -8.66
CA SER A 59 -1.94 -25.50 -8.83
C SER A 59 -1.69 -24.82 -10.17
N ILE A 60 -2.38 -25.22 -11.25
CA ILE A 60 -2.26 -24.60 -12.57
C ILE A 60 -3.09 -23.32 -12.67
N ALA A 61 -4.33 -23.34 -12.18
CA ALA A 61 -5.26 -22.22 -12.30
C ALA A 61 -4.79 -20.98 -11.52
N LEU A 62 -4.27 -21.17 -10.29
CA LEU A 62 -3.90 -20.05 -9.43
C LEU A 62 -2.78 -19.17 -10.03
N PRO A 63 -1.67 -19.71 -10.56
CA PRO A 63 -0.65 -18.90 -11.21
C PRO A 63 -1.10 -18.29 -12.53
N MET A 64 -1.99 -18.96 -13.29
CA MET A 64 -2.58 -18.35 -14.49
C MET A 64 -3.45 -17.14 -14.12
N LEU A 65 -4.24 -17.23 -13.04
CA LEU A 65 -5.03 -16.10 -12.53
C LEU A 65 -4.13 -14.96 -12.05
N ILE A 66 -3.06 -15.26 -11.31
CA ILE A 66 -2.07 -14.26 -10.88
C ILE A 66 -1.40 -13.59 -12.09
N ALA A 67 -0.93 -14.38 -13.05
CA ALA A 67 -0.26 -13.85 -14.25
C ALA A 67 -1.22 -13.00 -15.10
N SER A 68 -2.49 -13.42 -15.23
CA SER A 68 -3.52 -12.65 -15.91
C SER A 68 -3.80 -11.32 -15.20
N ALA A 69 -3.89 -11.33 -13.87
CA ALA A 69 -4.07 -10.12 -13.06
C ALA A 69 -2.88 -9.15 -13.21
N LEU A 70 -1.64 -9.67 -13.21
CA LEU A 70 -0.44 -8.85 -13.41
C LEU A 70 -0.37 -8.26 -14.82
N LYS A 71 -0.65 -9.07 -15.85
CA LYS A 71 -0.69 -8.60 -17.25
C LYS A 71 -1.76 -7.53 -17.46
N LYS A 72 -2.88 -7.65 -16.75
CA LYS A 72 -3.95 -6.66 -16.77
C LYS A 72 -3.50 -5.28 -16.23
N GLU A 73 -2.58 -5.23 -15.26
CA GLU A 73 -2.04 -3.96 -14.71
C GLU A 73 -0.79 -3.44 -15.43
N GLU A 74 -0.23 -4.18 -16.40
CA GLU A 74 0.99 -3.79 -17.14
C GLU A 74 0.93 -2.36 -17.74
N PRO A 75 -0.17 -1.93 -18.40
CA PRO A 75 -0.26 -0.56 -18.93
C PRO A 75 -0.18 0.53 -17.85
N LEU A 76 -0.68 0.26 -16.63
CA LEU A 76 -0.56 1.21 -15.52
C LEU A 76 0.89 1.37 -15.10
N HIS A 77 1.63 0.26 -15.01
CA HIS A 77 3.04 0.30 -14.64
C HIS A 77 3.89 1.05 -15.67
N GLU A 78 3.62 0.88 -16.96
CA GLU A 78 4.31 1.61 -18.02
C GLU A 78 4.11 3.12 -17.89
N ILE A 79 2.86 3.56 -17.71
CA ILE A 79 2.54 4.98 -17.53
C ILE A 79 3.19 5.52 -16.26
N LEU A 80 3.09 4.81 -15.13
CA LEU A 80 3.70 5.22 -13.87
C LEU A 80 5.23 5.33 -13.96
N GLU A 81 5.89 4.39 -14.64
CA GLU A 81 7.34 4.39 -14.80
C GLU A 81 7.84 5.57 -15.64
N GLN A 82 7.02 6.06 -16.58
CA GLN A 82 7.37 7.13 -17.52
C GLN A 82 6.91 8.52 -17.06
N LYS A 83 5.66 8.62 -16.61
CA LYS A 83 4.94 9.89 -16.40
C LYS A 83 4.52 10.13 -14.95
N GLY A 84 4.49 9.08 -14.12
CA GLY A 84 3.97 9.17 -12.76
C GLY A 84 2.43 9.08 -12.73
N TYR A 85 1.84 9.61 -11.67
CA TYR A 85 0.38 9.71 -11.53
C TYR A 85 -0.14 10.91 -12.34
N CYS A 86 -0.88 10.63 -13.40
CA CYS A 86 -1.41 11.62 -14.33
C CYS A 86 -2.78 11.20 -14.88
N ASP A 87 -3.45 12.06 -15.64
CA ASP A 87 -4.80 11.76 -16.17
C ASP A 87 -4.81 10.51 -17.07
N GLU A 88 -3.74 10.25 -17.82
CA GLU A 88 -3.61 9.03 -18.63
C GLU A 88 -3.56 7.77 -17.75
N TYR A 89 -2.89 7.84 -16.59
CA TYR A 89 -2.88 6.76 -15.61
C TYR A 89 -4.29 6.50 -15.08
N LEU A 90 -5.01 7.57 -14.71
CA LEU A 90 -6.38 7.48 -14.19
C LEU A 90 -7.37 6.92 -15.24
N GLN A 91 -7.30 7.39 -16.49
CA GLN A 91 -8.13 6.87 -17.59
C GLN A 91 -7.84 5.38 -17.84
N THR A 92 -6.56 4.99 -17.78
CA THR A 92 -6.16 3.59 -17.93
C THR A 92 -6.65 2.75 -16.75
N PHE A 93 -6.64 3.30 -15.53
CA PHE A 93 -7.15 2.64 -14.33
C PHE A 93 -8.64 2.33 -14.47
N ASP A 94 -9.43 3.31 -14.91
CA ASP A 94 -10.87 3.16 -15.12
C ASP A 94 -11.21 2.15 -16.22
N ARG A 95 -10.41 2.11 -17.30
CA ARG A 95 -10.55 1.10 -18.36
C ARG A 95 -10.27 -0.32 -17.85
N ILE A 96 -9.29 -0.47 -16.97
CA ILE A 96 -8.90 -1.76 -16.38
C ILE A 96 -9.94 -2.20 -15.34
N TYR A 97 -10.55 -1.26 -14.62
CA TYR A 97 -11.51 -1.50 -13.55
C TYR A 97 -12.87 -0.84 -13.81
N PRO A 98 -13.60 -1.23 -14.87
CA PRO A 98 -14.88 -0.60 -15.23
C PRO A 98 -15.99 -0.83 -14.17
N GLN A 99 -15.83 -1.86 -13.34
CA GLN A 99 -16.67 -2.14 -12.18
C GLN A 99 -15.78 -2.25 -10.94
N PRO A 100 -15.43 -1.13 -10.29
CA PRO A 100 -14.44 -1.13 -9.23
C PRO A 100 -15.02 -1.75 -7.94
N THR A 101 -14.30 -2.73 -7.38
CA THR A 101 -14.53 -3.23 -6.02
C THR A 101 -14.19 -2.15 -5.00
N SER A 102 -14.58 -2.32 -3.72
CA SER A 102 -14.20 -1.38 -2.65
C SER A 102 -12.68 -1.15 -2.60
N THR A 103 -11.89 -2.20 -2.80
CA THR A 103 -10.42 -2.10 -2.91
C THR A 103 -9.98 -1.17 -4.04
N ASN A 104 -10.56 -1.32 -5.23
CA ASN A 104 -10.18 -0.48 -6.37
C ASN A 104 -10.66 0.96 -6.19
N LYS A 105 -11.79 1.17 -5.50
CA LYS A 105 -12.26 2.50 -5.13
C LYS A 105 -11.31 3.18 -4.15
N LEU A 106 -10.82 2.48 -3.14
CA LEU A 106 -9.84 3.02 -2.19
C LEU A 106 -8.54 3.42 -2.90
N ARG A 107 -7.98 2.52 -3.73
CA ARG A 107 -6.80 2.82 -4.56
C ARG A 107 -7.01 4.03 -5.46
N LYS A 108 -8.19 4.16 -6.08
CA LYS A 108 -8.52 5.31 -6.93
C LYS A 108 -8.67 6.59 -6.10
N ALA A 109 -9.25 6.53 -4.91
CA ALA A 109 -9.37 7.70 -4.04
C ALA A 109 -8.00 8.22 -3.60
N ASP A 110 -7.08 7.32 -3.23
CA ASP A 110 -5.70 7.64 -2.89
C ASP A 110 -4.95 8.30 -4.07
N LEU A 111 -5.13 7.74 -5.27
CA LEU A 111 -4.62 8.31 -6.51
C LEU A 111 -5.18 9.72 -6.77
N LEU A 112 -6.49 9.89 -6.64
CA LEU A 112 -7.14 11.20 -6.82
C LEU A 112 -6.63 12.21 -5.80
N ASN A 113 -6.41 11.80 -4.55
CA ASN A 113 -5.81 12.64 -3.51
C ASN A 113 -4.39 13.07 -3.89
N THR A 114 -3.56 12.10 -4.33
CA THR A 114 -2.20 12.33 -4.83
C THR A 114 -2.17 13.31 -6.01
N MET A 115 -3.16 13.20 -6.91
CA MET A 115 -3.34 14.09 -8.06
C MET A 115 -4.08 15.40 -7.71
N ARG A 116 -4.35 15.65 -6.43
CA ARG A 116 -5.03 16.85 -5.91
C ARG A 116 -6.46 17.06 -6.44
N ARG A 117 -7.12 15.98 -6.87
CA ARG A 117 -8.53 15.94 -7.27
C ARG A 117 -9.39 15.62 -6.05
N PHE A 118 -9.30 16.48 -5.03
CA PHE A 118 -9.82 16.22 -3.69
C PHE A 118 -11.34 15.97 -3.65
N ASP A 119 -12.12 16.76 -4.38
CA ASP A 119 -13.58 16.61 -4.43
C ASP A 119 -13.99 15.23 -4.97
N GLU A 120 -13.29 14.73 -5.99
CA GLU A 120 -13.54 13.40 -6.56
C GLU A 120 -13.09 12.28 -5.63
N ALA A 121 -11.96 12.48 -4.93
CA ALA A 121 -11.49 11.54 -3.91
C ALA A 121 -12.52 11.43 -2.77
N GLU A 122 -13.01 12.56 -2.26
CA GLU A 122 -14.02 12.62 -1.20
C GLU A 122 -15.33 11.97 -1.64
N GLN A 123 -15.82 12.32 -2.84
CA GLN A 123 -17.02 11.73 -3.40
C GLN A 123 -16.87 10.20 -3.50
N LEU A 124 -15.72 9.71 -3.97
CA LEU A 124 -15.49 8.27 -4.10
C LEU A 124 -15.44 7.57 -2.73
N LEU A 125 -14.73 8.13 -1.75
CA LEU A 125 -14.64 7.62 -0.39
C LEU A 125 -16.01 7.56 0.30
N SER A 126 -16.90 8.52 0.03
CA SER A 126 -18.26 8.51 0.56
C SER A 126 -19.09 7.30 0.09
N THR A 127 -18.71 6.67 -1.03
CA THR A 127 -19.37 5.46 -1.55
C THR A 127 -18.82 4.16 -0.97
N VAL A 128 -17.75 4.23 -0.17
CA VAL A 128 -17.12 3.06 0.46
C VAL A 128 -17.59 2.96 1.90
N SER A 129 -18.34 1.90 2.21
CA SER A 129 -18.68 1.59 3.61
C SER A 129 -17.50 0.88 4.28
N PRO A 130 -17.03 1.35 5.46
CA PRO A 130 -16.00 0.63 6.22
C PRO A 130 -16.53 -0.66 6.84
N VAL A 131 -17.86 -0.84 6.92
CA VAL A 131 -18.49 -2.05 7.45
C VAL A 131 -18.33 -3.19 6.45
N GLY A 132 -17.76 -4.31 6.90
CA GLY A 132 -17.53 -5.50 6.07
C GLY A 132 -16.24 -5.46 5.26
N LEU A 133 -15.42 -4.41 5.39
CA LEU A 133 -14.05 -4.42 4.90
C LEU A 133 -13.18 -5.34 5.78
N SER A 134 -12.18 -5.98 5.18
CA SER A 134 -11.10 -6.61 5.95
C SER A 134 -10.30 -5.55 6.69
N ASP A 135 -9.57 -5.94 7.75
CA ASP A 135 -8.81 -5.00 8.57
C ASP A 135 -7.82 -4.16 7.73
N ASP A 136 -7.12 -4.79 6.77
CA ASP A 136 -6.23 -4.07 5.82
C ASP A 136 -6.96 -2.97 5.04
N ARG A 137 -8.18 -3.24 4.59
CA ARG A 137 -8.96 -2.29 3.77
C ARG A 137 -9.63 -1.23 4.62
N LYS A 138 -9.99 -1.57 5.86
CA LYS A 138 -10.46 -0.61 6.85
C LYS A 138 -9.35 0.37 7.24
N MET A 139 -8.13 -0.14 7.43
CA MET A 139 -6.92 0.66 7.66
C MET A 139 -6.68 1.62 6.49
N GLU A 140 -6.69 1.11 5.26
CA GLU A 140 -6.52 1.92 4.04
C GLU A 140 -7.62 3.00 3.93
N TYR A 141 -8.88 2.65 4.17
CA TYR A 141 -10.00 3.60 4.16
C TYR A 141 -9.78 4.77 5.12
N HIS A 142 -9.48 4.49 6.39
CA HIS A 142 -9.27 5.54 7.38
C HIS A 142 -8.02 6.35 7.05
N ASN A 143 -6.94 5.71 6.58
CA ASN A 143 -5.75 6.44 6.16
C ASN A 143 -6.02 7.40 5.00
N CYS A 144 -6.76 6.98 3.96
CA CYS A 144 -7.15 7.85 2.86
C CYS A 144 -8.00 9.03 3.33
N ARG A 145 -8.90 8.84 4.31
CA ARG A 145 -9.70 9.94 4.88
C ARG A 145 -8.84 10.93 5.67
N LEU A 146 -7.94 10.44 6.51
CA LEU A 146 -7.01 11.28 7.26
C LEU A 146 -6.12 12.09 6.30
N ASP A 147 -5.58 11.44 5.28
CA ASP A 147 -4.72 12.07 4.27
C ASP A 147 -5.48 13.12 3.43
N LEU A 148 -6.72 12.83 3.04
CA LEU A 148 -7.59 13.78 2.36
C LEU A 148 -7.85 15.04 3.22
N PHE A 149 -8.19 14.86 4.50
CA PHE A 149 -8.46 15.98 5.40
C PHE A 149 -7.19 16.80 5.68
N LEU A 150 -6.04 16.15 5.82
CA LEU A 150 -4.75 16.84 5.92
C LEU A 150 -4.42 17.61 4.62
N SER A 151 -4.60 16.97 3.47
CA SER A 151 -4.32 17.57 2.15
C SER A 151 -5.21 18.76 1.80
N THR A 152 -6.35 18.88 2.47
CA THR A 152 -7.32 19.98 2.32
C THR A 152 -7.33 20.93 3.53
N HIS A 153 -6.37 20.80 4.46
CA HIS A 153 -6.26 21.62 5.69
C HIS A 153 -7.51 21.61 6.58
N ARG A 154 -8.32 20.56 6.49
CA ARG A 154 -9.52 20.33 7.29
C ARG A 154 -9.16 19.66 8.62
N LEU A 155 -8.38 20.37 9.44
CA LEU A 155 -7.79 19.83 10.66
C LEU A 155 -8.81 19.39 11.70
N ALA A 156 -9.96 20.06 11.79
CA ALA A 156 -11.03 19.68 12.72
C ALA A 156 -11.61 18.30 12.36
N GLU A 157 -11.89 18.07 11.08
CA GLU A 157 -12.36 16.77 10.58
C GLU A 157 -11.28 15.70 10.67
N ALA A 158 -10.02 16.04 10.42
CA ALA A 158 -8.90 15.11 10.61
C ALA A 158 -8.79 14.63 12.07
N LYS A 159 -8.91 15.56 13.04
CA LYS A 159 -8.93 15.25 14.48
C LYS A 159 -10.11 14.36 14.85
N GLN A 160 -11.30 14.67 14.36
CA GLN A 160 -12.50 13.87 14.63
C GLN A 160 -12.39 12.45 14.05
N GLU A 161 -11.93 12.32 12.80
CA GLU A 161 -11.71 11.03 12.15
C GLU A 161 -10.69 10.21 12.94
N LEU A 162 -9.54 10.81 13.28
CA LEU A 162 -8.50 10.14 14.07
C LEU A 162 -9.06 9.67 15.41
N ALA A 163 -9.76 10.53 16.16
CA ALA A 163 -10.36 10.15 17.44
C ALA A 163 -11.32 8.96 17.31
N SER A 164 -12.08 8.89 16.21
CA SER A 164 -13.05 7.82 15.96
C SER A 164 -12.41 6.47 15.60
N CYS A 165 -11.28 6.48 14.89
CA CYS A 165 -10.67 5.26 14.36
C CYS A 165 -9.41 4.80 15.13
N ARG A 166 -8.80 5.68 15.94
CA ARG A 166 -7.51 5.47 16.62
C ARG A 166 -7.39 4.13 17.34
N GLY A 167 -8.41 3.71 18.08
CA GLY A 167 -8.36 2.43 18.81
C GLY A 167 -8.12 1.22 17.89
N PHE A 168 -8.80 1.18 16.74
CA PHE A 168 -8.57 0.15 15.73
C PHE A 168 -7.22 0.33 15.04
N MET A 169 -6.90 1.56 14.63
CA MET A 169 -5.68 1.87 13.87
C MET A 169 -4.41 1.59 14.69
N ASP A 170 -4.41 1.84 16.00
CA ASP A 170 -3.29 1.58 16.90
C ASP A 170 -3.04 0.08 17.07
N ILE A 171 -4.10 -0.72 17.24
CA ILE A 171 -3.99 -2.19 17.31
C ILE A 171 -3.40 -2.73 16.01
N TYR A 172 -3.94 -2.29 14.86
CA TYR A 172 -3.42 -2.69 13.56
C TYR A 172 -1.97 -2.25 13.37
N ALA A 173 -1.62 -1.01 13.75
CA ALA A 173 -0.27 -0.47 13.61
C ALA A 173 0.79 -1.16 14.46
N ASN A 174 0.39 -1.75 15.58
CA ASN A 174 1.28 -2.58 16.39
C ASN A 174 1.51 -3.96 15.73
N ALA A 175 0.48 -4.54 15.11
CA ALA A 175 0.60 -5.82 14.40
C ALA A 175 1.33 -5.68 13.05
N HIS A 176 1.16 -4.54 12.38
CA HIS A 176 1.64 -4.26 11.02
C HIS A 176 2.41 -2.93 10.97
N PRO A 177 3.60 -2.84 11.61
CA PRO A 177 4.29 -1.59 11.84
C PRO A 177 4.74 -0.88 10.56
N VAL A 178 5.07 -1.64 9.52
CA VAL A 178 5.50 -1.13 8.21
C VAL A 178 4.32 -0.64 7.37
N GLN A 179 3.25 -1.42 7.29
CA GLN A 179 2.04 -1.07 6.55
C GLN A 179 1.35 0.18 7.12
N SER A 180 1.60 0.46 8.40
CA SER A 180 0.97 1.55 9.13
C SER A 180 1.82 2.81 9.22
N ILE A 181 2.93 2.89 8.47
CA ILE A 181 3.74 4.11 8.38
C ILE A 181 2.88 5.32 7.98
N PRO A 182 2.05 5.29 6.92
CA PRO A 182 1.24 6.45 6.53
C PRO A 182 0.32 6.94 7.65
N TYR A 183 -0.35 6.02 8.35
CA TYR A 183 -1.20 6.36 9.49
C TYR A 183 -0.42 7.04 10.61
N LYS A 184 0.76 6.51 10.98
CA LYS A 184 1.59 7.09 12.04
C LYS A 184 2.04 8.51 11.66
N LEU A 185 2.41 8.73 10.41
CA LEU A 185 2.79 10.06 9.92
C LEU A 185 1.60 11.03 9.98
N ASN A 186 0.43 10.62 9.49
CA ASN A 186 -0.78 11.43 9.53
C ASN A 186 -1.21 11.73 10.97
N ALA A 187 -1.20 10.72 11.85
CA ALA A 187 -1.51 10.88 13.27
C ALA A 187 -0.55 11.84 13.96
N ALA A 188 0.76 11.78 13.66
CA ALA A 188 1.74 12.71 14.22
C ALA A 188 1.40 14.17 13.88
N VAL A 189 1.10 14.48 12.62
CA VAL A 189 0.74 15.83 12.19
C VAL A 189 -0.59 16.30 12.82
N ILE A 190 -1.62 15.44 12.80
CA ILE A 190 -2.94 15.76 13.35
C ILE A 190 -2.87 16.04 14.86
N LEU A 191 -2.08 15.25 15.60
CA LEU A 191 -1.92 15.41 17.04
C LEU A 191 -1.07 16.63 17.40
N ALA A 192 -0.05 16.96 16.61
CA ALA A 192 0.68 18.22 16.77
C ALA A 192 -0.24 19.43 16.60
N ALA A 193 -1.07 19.43 15.56
CA ALA A 193 -2.08 20.46 15.36
C ALA A 193 -3.17 20.46 16.45
N ALA A 194 -3.25 19.43 17.29
CA ALA A 194 -4.15 19.32 18.43
C ALA A 194 -3.48 19.62 19.78
N ASP A 195 -2.26 20.16 19.76
CA ASP A 195 -1.43 20.44 20.94
C ASP A 195 -1.10 19.18 21.78
N ASP A 196 -1.26 17.98 21.21
CA ASP A 196 -0.89 16.70 21.83
C ASP A 196 0.53 16.30 21.40
N PHE A 197 1.50 17.08 21.89
CA PHE A 197 2.92 16.95 21.55
C PHE A 197 3.48 15.55 21.87
N GLU A 198 3.15 15.01 23.06
CA GLU A 198 3.70 13.73 23.50
C GLU A 198 3.27 12.58 22.59
N ASN A 199 1.98 12.48 22.24
CA ASN A 199 1.53 11.44 21.34
C ASN A 199 2.03 11.71 19.91
N SER A 200 2.06 12.97 19.47
CA SER A 200 2.59 13.34 18.16
C SER A 200 4.01 12.82 17.94
N GLU A 201 4.94 13.12 18.87
CA GLU A 201 6.32 12.63 18.85
C GLU A 201 6.40 11.11 18.87
N ARG A 202 5.55 10.46 19.69
CA ARG A 202 5.51 9.00 19.77
C ARG A 202 5.17 8.35 18.43
N TYR A 203 4.17 8.87 17.71
CA TYR A 203 3.82 8.34 16.40
C TYR A 203 4.91 8.60 15.36
N LEU A 204 5.49 9.80 15.33
CA LEU A 204 6.57 10.13 14.41
C LEU A 204 7.78 9.20 14.61
N LYS A 205 8.21 9.01 15.86
CA LYS A 205 9.30 8.10 16.20
C LYS A 205 9.00 6.64 15.83
N SER A 206 7.75 6.20 15.99
CA SER A 206 7.34 4.86 15.56
C SER A 206 7.39 4.70 14.03
N ALA A 207 7.04 5.75 13.28
CA ALA A 207 7.16 5.78 11.82
C ALA A 207 8.63 5.79 11.37
N GLU A 208 9.50 6.55 12.04
CA GLU A 208 10.95 6.55 11.84
C GLU A 208 11.54 5.14 11.99
N GLN A 209 11.23 4.47 13.10
CA GLN A 209 11.71 3.12 13.38
C GLN A 209 11.23 2.11 12.34
N ALA A 210 9.95 2.18 11.95
CA ALA A 210 9.39 1.31 10.91
C ALA A 210 10.03 1.58 9.55
N THR A 211 10.28 2.84 9.19
CA THR A 211 10.93 3.23 7.95
C THR A 211 12.39 2.78 7.91
N ALA A 212 13.12 2.92 9.02
CA ALA A 212 14.51 2.46 9.14
C ALA A 212 14.66 0.93 8.98
N SER A 213 13.59 0.16 9.22
CA SER A 213 13.59 -1.29 8.96
C SER A 213 13.45 -1.66 7.48
N LEU A 214 13.07 -0.70 6.61
CA LEU A 214 12.92 -0.91 5.18
C LEU A 214 14.23 -0.61 4.45
N LYS A 215 14.77 -1.62 3.78
CA LYS A 215 15.98 -1.45 2.96
C LYS A 215 15.66 -0.61 1.70
N ASP A 216 16.56 0.29 1.34
CA ASP A 216 16.53 1.11 0.12
C ASP A 216 15.31 2.06 0.03
N GLN A 217 14.61 2.31 1.14
CA GLN A 217 13.53 3.29 1.22
C GLN A 217 14.07 4.66 1.62
N SER A 218 13.52 5.70 1.00
CA SER A 218 13.87 7.09 1.31
C SER A 218 13.11 7.55 2.57
N PRO A 219 13.76 8.23 3.53
CA PRO A 219 13.09 8.74 4.73
C PRO A 219 12.24 10.00 4.48
N VAL A 220 12.10 10.46 3.23
CA VAL A 220 11.49 11.75 2.88
C VAL A 220 10.09 11.96 3.45
N MET A 221 9.23 10.93 3.47
CA MET A 221 7.88 11.06 4.00
C MET A 221 7.87 11.37 5.50
N VAL A 222 8.78 10.74 6.25
CA VAL A 222 8.97 11.03 7.68
C VAL A 222 9.47 12.46 7.87
N MET A 223 10.43 12.90 7.06
CA MET A 223 10.98 14.25 7.14
C MET A 223 9.96 15.33 6.77
N ILE A 224 9.09 15.08 5.78
CA ILE A 224 7.97 15.96 5.44
C ILE A 224 6.99 16.03 6.61
N ALA A 225 6.57 14.89 7.18
CA ALA A 225 5.65 14.88 8.32
C ALA A 225 6.24 15.61 9.53
N LYS A 226 7.55 15.46 9.80
CA LYS A 226 8.26 16.23 10.83
C LYS A 226 8.25 17.73 10.55
N THR A 227 8.42 18.13 9.29
CA THR A 227 8.32 19.55 8.90
C THR A 227 6.92 20.09 9.18
N MET A 228 5.88 19.37 8.76
CA MET A 228 4.48 19.73 9.02
C MET A 228 4.16 19.80 10.52
N GLN A 229 4.69 18.85 11.30
CA GLN A 229 4.55 18.80 12.75
C GLN A 229 5.19 20.03 13.42
N LEU A 230 6.40 20.41 13.01
CA LEU A 230 7.09 21.60 13.54
C LEU A 230 6.32 22.89 13.24
N TYR A 231 5.79 23.03 12.01
CA TYR A 231 4.91 24.14 11.67
C TYR A 231 3.65 24.14 12.55
N ALA A 232 2.97 22.99 12.69
CA ALA A 232 1.76 22.87 13.51
C ALA A 232 1.98 23.25 14.99
N LEU A 233 3.20 23.09 15.51
CA LEU A 233 3.58 23.46 16.87
C LEU A 233 4.07 24.91 17.00
N GLY A 234 4.14 25.68 15.91
CA GLY A 234 4.63 27.06 15.89
C GLY A 234 6.16 27.18 15.98
N PHE A 235 6.90 26.12 15.67
CA PHE A 235 8.37 26.10 15.65
C PHE A 235 8.92 26.49 14.27
N ASP A 236 8.50 27.64 13.74
CA ASP A 236 8.73 28.05 12.35
C ASP A 236 10.21 28.03 11.94
N THR A 237 11.10 28.50 12.82
CA THR A 237 12.55 28.51 12.51
C THR A 237 13.10 27.10 12.39
N GLN A 238 12.72 26.18 13.28
CA GLN A 238 13.12 24.77 13.17
C GLN A 238 12.45 24.09 11.97
N ALA A 239 11.19 24.44 11.68
CA ALA A 239 10.44 23.92 10.55
C ALA A 239 11.13 24.27 9.23
N GLU A 240 11.56 25.52 9.05
CA GLU A 240 12.30 25.96 7.85
C GLU A 240 13.65 25.27 7.70
N GLN A 241 14.40 25.10 8.79
CA GLN A 241 15.65 24.34 8.79
C GLN A 241 15.42 22.88 8.38
N GLN A 242 14.39 22.24 8.95
CA GLN A 242 14.01 20.88 8.61
C GLN A 242 13.50 20.80 7.16
N ALA A 243 12.79 21.80 6.66
CA ALA A 243 12.31 21.86 5.29
C ALA A 243 13.48 21.90 4.29
N GLU A 244 14.51 22.69 4.56
CA GLU A 244 15.70 22.74 3.70
C GLU A 244 16.45 21.39 3.68
N LEU A 245 16.64 20.75 4.84
CA LEU A 245 17.21 19.40 4.90
C LEU A 245 16.38 18.39 4.11
N THR A 246 15.05 18.48 4.22
CA THR A 246 14.11 17.60 3.51
C THR A 246 14.18 17.83 2.00
N ARG A 247 14.29 19.09 1.56
CA ARG A 247 14.46 19.46 0.15
C ARG A 247 15.75 18.90 -0.45
N GLN A 248 16.85 18.96 0.30
CA GLN A 248 18.12 18.37 -0.10
C GLN A 248 18.05 16.85 -0.19
N GLU A 249 17.43 16.18 0.78
CA GLU A 249 17.22 14.73 0.73
C GLU A 249 16.37 14.36 -0.49
N ILE A 250 15.22 14.99 -0.73
CA ILE A 250 14.38 14.72 -1.91
C ILE A 250 15.18 14.87 -3.21
N THR A 251 15.99 15.93 -3.31
CA THR A 251 16.78 16.23 -4.51
C THR A 251 17.89 15.21 -4.75
N ASN A 252 18.55 14.75 -3.68
CA ASN A 252 19.76 13.93 -3.76
C ASN A 252 19.51 12.43 -3.52
N SER A 253 18.31 12.03 -3.08
CA SER A 253 18.03 10.66 -2.68
C SER A 253 18.15 9.70 -3.88
N PRO A 254 19.00 8.65 -3.82
CA PRO A 254 19.13 7.67 -4.89
C PRO A 254 17.91 6.75 -5.00
N ALA A 255 17.11 6.66 -3.93
CA ALA A 255 15.84 5.92 -3.93
C ALA A 255 14.76 6.60 -4.79
N LEU A 256 14.84 7.92 -4.95
CA LEU A 256 13.93 8.72 -5.78
C LEU A 256 14.52 8.91 -7.19
N ASN A 257 14.45 7.86 -8.01
CA ASN A 257 15.12 7.85 -9.31
C ASN A 257 14.31 8.47 -10.46
N LYS A 258 13.04 8.83 -10.24
CA LYS A 258 12.19 9.51 -11.24
C LYS A 258 12.01 10.98 -10.89
N SER A 259 12.00 11.84 -11.92
CA SER A 259 11.77 13.29 -11.75
C SER A 259 10.41 13.58 -11.11
N TRP A 260 9.35 12.92 -11.56
CA TRP A 260 7.99 13.11 -11.03
C TRP A 260 7.87 12.75 -9.55
N GLN A 261 8.65 11.78 -9.04
CA GLN A 261 8.66 11.44 -7.61
C GLN A 261 9.22 12.60 -6.79
N LYS A 262 10.32 13.19 -7.25
CA LYS A 262 10.94 14.34 -6.58
C LYS A 262 9.99 15.54 -6.60
N GLU A 263 9.40 15.84 -7.76
CA GLU A 263 8.43 16.92 -7.91
C GLU A 263 7.21 16.75 -6.97
N HIS A 264 6.69 15.53 -6.88
CA HIS A 264 5.60 15.20 -5.97
C HIS A 264 5.97 15.50 -4.50
N PHE A 265 7.10 14.97 -4.01
CA PHE A 265 7.52 15.22 -2.63
C PHE A 265 7.91 16.67 -2.36
N LEU A 266 8.49 17.38 -3.33
CA LEU A 266 8.77 18.82 -3.22
C LEU A 266 7.49 19.62 -3.10
N THR A 267 6.45 19.24 -3.86
CA THR A 267 5.12 19.86 -3.76
C THR A 267 4.48 19.59 -2.41
N MET A 268 4.58 18.38 -1.86
CA MET A 268 4.12 18.09 -0.50
C MET A 268 4.86 18.94 0.54
N LEU A 269 6.18 19.04 0.41
CA LEU A 269 7.02 19.82 1.31
C LEU A 269 6.69 21.32 1.26
N SER A 270 6.45 21.90 0.08
CA SER A 270 6.12 23.32 -0.04
C SER A 270 4.82 23.70 0.66
N ARG A 271 3.92 22.72 0.84
CA ARG A 271 2.64 22.90 1.53
C ARG A 271 2.74 22.68 3.04
N ALA A 272 3.89 22.25 3.57
CA ALA A 272 4.04 22.01 4.99
C ALA A 272 3.82 23.28 5.84
N ALA A 273 4.17 24.45 5.30
CA ALA A 273 3.95 25.74 5.97
C ALA A 273 2.46 26.09 6.15
N GLU A 274 1.56 25.49 5.36
CA GLU A 274 0.10 25.68 5.49
C GLU A 274 -0.44 25.09 6.81
N PHE A 275 0.39 24.37 7.58
CA PHE A 275 0.06 23.84 8.90
C PHE A 275 0.40 24.78 10.06
N ALA A 276 1.06 25.93 9.82
CA ALA A 276 1.35 26.88 10.88
C ALA A 276 0.06 27.40 11.55
N PRO A 277 0.03 27.62 12.89
CA PRO A 277 -1.08 28.25 13.58
C PRO A 277 -1.41 29.61 12.94
N GLN A 278 -2.69 29.82 12.58
CA GLN A 278 -3.20 31.09 12.05
C GLN A 278 -3.51 32.09 13.15
#